data_AF-A0AAN1HQS8-F1
#
_entry.id   AF-A0AAN1HQS8-F1
#
_cell.length_a   1.000
_cell.length_b   1.000
_cell.length_c   1.000
_cell.angle_alpha   90.00
_cell.angle_beta   90.00
_cell.angle_gamma   90.00
#
_symmetry.space_group_name_H-M   'P 1'
#
loop_
_entity.id
_entity.type
_entity.pdbx_description
1 polymer ?
#
loop_
_entity_poly.entity_id
_entity_poly.type
_entity_poly.pdbx_seq_one_letter_code
_entity_poly.pdbx_strand_id
1 'polypeptide(L)'
;MTTMMTSKPSPLTPTGTGHPTHTQSLPCAEESVGIARLSVAATLRAWGLEDLVDDARLIASELATNAIRHATRHIPDPERRGRFRLKVERPSDHLVRISTFDRSRTIPRIIEASETAESGRGMAVVDAVSCRWGIDPKPWGKGIWAECATPGRLAPGRPWGLRRLGPYPTAAEVPFTTVTIDPDTQTGVFRDHAGLVVEMGRHGTSSATSTSTVTNLDSRNDAGSDQDSQQD
;
A
#
# COMPACT_ATOMS: atom_id res chain seq x y z
N MET A 1 -69.07 -24.47 14.71
CA MET A 1 -67.89 -25.26 15.13
C MET A 1 -67.03 -25.48 13.90
N THR A 2 -65.92 -24.77 13.76
CA THR A 2 -64.95 -24.98 12.66
C THR A 2 -63.55 -24.91 13.26
N THR A 3 -62.86 -26.04 13.18
CA THR A 3 -61.56 -26.36 13.75
C THR A 3 -60.44 -25.47 13.22
N MET A 4 -59.65 -24.89 14.12
CA MET A 4 -58.34 -24.31 13.80
C MET A 4 -57.32 -25.42 13.53
N MET A 5 -56.73 -25.44 12.34
CA MET A 5 -55.50 -26.19 12.06
C MET A 5 -54.31 -25.22 12.11
N THR A 6 -53.45 -25.40 13.10
CA THR A 6 -52.16 -24.74 13.22
C THR A 6 -51.18 -25.32 12.19
N SER A 7 -50.87 -24.57 11.13
CA SER A 7 -49.81 -24.95 10.19
C SER A 7 -48.44 -24.66 10.80
N LYS A 8 -47.67 -25.73 11.04
CA LYS A 8 -46.25 -25.72 11.41
C LYS A 8 -45.44 -24.94 10.35
N PRO A 9 -44.51 -24.04 10.71
CA PRO A 9 -43.68 -23.36 9.73
C PRO A 9 -42.81 -24.39 8.99
N SER A 10 -42.86 -24.33 7.66
CA SER A 10 -42.00 -25.14 6.80
C SER A 10 -40.54 -24.76 7.01
N PRO A 11 -39.60 -25.72 6.99
CA PRO A 11 -38.18 -25.41 7.06
C PRO A 11 -37.80 -24.59 5.83
N LEU A 12 -37.35 -23.35 6.07
CA LEU A 12 -36.83 -22.49 5.02
C LEU A 12 -35.61 -23.20 4.41
N THR A 13 -35.76 -23.65 3.17
CA THR A 13 -34.63 -24.07 2.35
C THR A 13 -33.79 -22.82 2.10
N PRO A 14 -32.47 -22.82 2.38
CA PRO A 14 -31.62 -21.66 2.13
C PRO A 14 -31.49 -21.45 0.62
N THR A 15 -32.38 -20.65 0.05
CA THR A 15 -32.24 -20.09 -1.29
C THR A 15 -31.01 -19.20 -1.27
N GLY A 16 -30.01 -19.47 -2.13
CA GLY A 16 -28.71 -18.80 -2.14
C GLY A 16 -28.80 -17.29 -1.98
N THR A 17 -28.57 -16.81 -0.76
CA THR A 17 -28.47 -15.40 -0.44
C THR A 17 -27.14 -14.90 -0.97
N GLY A 18 -27.13 -13.70 -1.55
CA GLY A 18 -25.89 -13.09 -2.02
C GLY A 18 -24.81 -13.08 -0.94
N HIS A 19 -23.56 -12.95 -1.38
CA HIS A 19 -22.38 -12.79 -0.53
C HIS A 19 -22.64 -11.85 0.66
N PRO A 20 -22.36 -12.28 1.93
CA PRO A 20 -22.57 -11.45 3.11
C PRO A 20 -21.96 -10.05 2.94
N THR A 21 -22.73 -9.03 3.31
CA THR A 21 -22.34 -7.63 3.13
C THR A 21 -22.72 -6.81 4.36
N HIS A 22 -21.81 -5.95 4.80
CA HIS A 22 -22.03 -4.90 5.79
C HIS A 22 -21.77 -3.54 5.15
N THR A 23 -22.58 -2.53 5.47
CA THR A 23 -22.39 -1.16 4.97
C THR A 23 -22.71 -0.15 6.06
N GLN A 24 -21.86 0.86 6.20
CA GLN A 24 -22.02 1.91 7.19
C GLN A 24 -21.61 3.26 6.58
N SER A 25 -22.38 4.32 6.85
CA SER A 25 -21.97 5.69 6.53
C SER A 25 -21.39 6.37 7.75
N LEU A 26 -20.19 6.96 7.62
CA LEU A 26 -19.45 7.59 8.70
C LEU A 26 -19.15 9.06 8.36
N PRO A 27 -19.15 9.97 9.35
CA PRO A 27 -18.68 11.35 9.16
C PRO A 27 -17.23 11.38 8.63
N CYS A 28 -16.87 12.43 7.88
CA CYS A 28 -15.49 12.68 7.52
C CYS A 28 -14.71 13.33 8.69
N ALA A 29 -14.54 12.58 9.78
CA ALA A 29 -13.87 12.98 11.01
C ALA A 29 -12.86 11.90 11.44
N GLU A 30 -11.78 12.29 12.14
CA GLU A 30 -10.66 11.39 12.46
C GLU A 30 -11.08 10.19 13.34
N GLU A 31 -12.04 10.39 14.24
CA GLU A 31 -12.62 9.35 15.10
C GLU A 31 -13.28 8.23 14.27
N SER A 32 -13.75 8.56 13.05
CA SER A 32 -14.38 7.60 12.15
C SER A 32 -13.41 6.54 11.63
N VAL A 33 -12.09 6.77 11.70
CA VAL A 33 -11.08 5.75 11.39
C VAL A 33 -11.14 4.63 12.43
N GLY A 34 -11.23 4.98 13.73
CA GLY A 34 -11.39 4.02 14.81
C GLY A 34 -12.69 3.22 14.69
N ILE A 35 -13.79 3.92 14.39
CA ILE A 35 -15.10 3.29 14.17
C ILE A 35 -15.03 2.32 12.98
N ALA A 36 -14.39 2.69 11.87
CA ALA A 36 -14.23 1.82 10.72
C ALA A 36 -13.49 0.52 11.08
N ARG A 37 -12.37 0.61 11.83
CA ARG A 37 -11.63 -0.58 12.30
C ARG A 37 -12.49 -1.50 13.16
N LEU A 38 -13.29 -0.93 14.07
CA LEU A 38 -14.19 -1.70 14.94
C LEU A 38 -15.29 -2.38 14.14
N SER A 39 -15.94 -1.67 13.22
CA SER A 39 -17.01 -2.20 12.37
C SER A 39 -16.54 -3.34 11.48
N VAL A 40 -15.37 -3.21 10.85
CA VAL A 40 -14.80 -4.29 10.03
C VAL A 40 -14.47 -5.51 10.90
N ALA A 41 -13.81 -5.32 12.04
CA ALA A 41 -13.46 -6.42 12.93
C ALA A 41 -14.70 -7.16 13.47
N ALA A 42 -15.74 -6.43 13.88
CA ALA A 42 -16.99 -7.02 14.34
C ALA A 42 -17.68 -7.80 13.21
N THR A 43 -17.67 -7.27 11.99
CA THR A 43 -18.24 -7.93 10.80
C THR A 43 -17.53 -9.25 10.50
N LEU A 44 -16.20 -9.25 10.47
CA LEU A 44 -15.41 -10.44 10.16
C LEU A 44 -15.55 -11.53 11.23
N ARG A 45 -15.56 -11.15 12.51
CA ARG A 45 -15.82 -12.10 13.61
C ARG A 45 -17.22 -12.70 13.53
N ALA A 46 -18.23 -11.90 13.19
CA ALA A 46 -19.59 -12.40 12.96
C ALA A 46 -19.66 -13.38 11.77
N TRP A 47 -18.68 -13.32 10.86
CA TRP A 47 -18.57 -14.22 9.71
C TRP A 47 -17.61 -15.41 9.94
N GLY A 48 -16.97 -15.51 11.12
CA GLY A 48 -15.98 -16.53 11.44
C GLY A 48 -14.68 -16.39 10.63
N LEU A 49 -14.24 -15.16 10.39
CA LEU A 49 -13.03 -14.82 9.63
C LEU A 49 -12.00 -14.11 10.50
N GLU A 50 -11.72 -14.68 11.68
CA GLU A 50 -10.81 -14.13 12.69
C GLU A 50 -9.40 -13.88 12.13
N ASP A 51 -8.90 -14.80 11.30
CA ASP A 51 -7.56 -14.73 10.71
C ASP A 51 -7.35 -13.50 9.82
N LEU A 52 -8.43 -12.88 9.34
CA LEU A 52 -8.38 -11.70 8.46
C LEU A 52 -8.57 -10.38 9.20
N VAL A 53 -8.86 -10.41 10.50
CA VAL A 53 -9.28 -9.21 11.25
C VAL A 53 -8.19 -8.14 11.27
N ASP A 54 -6.92 -8.51 11.43
CA ASP A 54 -5.85 -7.52 11.57
C ASP A 54 -5.51 -6.85 10.23
N ASP A 55 -5.37 -7.62 9.14
CA ASP A 55 -5.20 -7.08 7.78
C ASP A 55 -6.39 -6.20 7.40
N ALA A 56 -7.61 -6.65 7.70
CA ALA A 56 -8.83 -5.93 7.41
C ALA A 56 -8.93 -4.61 8.17
N ARG A 57 -8.51 -4.58 9.44
CA ARG A 57 -8.44 -3.35 10.25
C ARG A 57 -7.43 -2.37 9.66
N LEU A 58 -6.26 -2.86 9.26
CA LEU A 58 -5.23 -2.01 8.68
C LEU A 58 -5.70 -1.40 7.36
N ILE A 59 -6.25 -2.22 6.45
CA ILE A 59 -6.89 -1.76 5.21
C ILE A 59 -7.97 -0.71 5.50
N ALA A 60 -8.88 -1.00 6.44
CA ALA A 60 -9.96 -0.07 6.77
C ALA A 60 -9.43 1.27 7.31
N SER A 61 -8.35 1.24 8.10
CA SER A 61 -7.70 2.43 8.63
C SER A 61 -7.14 3.32 7.53
N GLU A 62 -6.40 2.73 6.59
CA GLU A 62 -5.79 3.47 5.49
C GLU A 62 -6.83 4.00 4.50
N LEU A 63 -7.81 3.19 4.13
CA LEU A 63 -8.88 3.62 3.22
C LEU A 63 -9.75 4.73 3.84
N ALA A 64 -10.10 4.63 5.13
CA ALA A 64 -10.87 5.66 5.83
C ALA A 64 -10.08 6.97 5.96
N THR A 65 -8.81 6.91 6.36
CA THR A 65 -7.91 8.07 6.44
C THR A 65 -7.83 8.77 5.08
N ASN A 66 -7.67 8.00 4.02
CA ASN A 66 -7.60 8.51 2.66
C ASN A 66 -8.93 9.16 2.20
N ALA A 67 -10.07 8.53 2.51
CA ALA A 67 -11.39 9.08 2.23
C ALA A 67 -11.61 10.42 2.95
N ILE A 68 -11.28 10.49 4.26
CA ILE A 68 -11.39 11.71 5.07
C ILE A 68 -10.49 12.80 4.50
N ARG A 69 -9.18 12.54 4.34
CA ARG A 69 -8.21 13.51 3.84
C ARG A 69 -8.63 14.14 2.51
N HIS A 70 -9.17 13.34 1.59
CA HIS A 70 -9.58 13.83 0.28
C HIS A 70 -10.96 14.48 0.23
N ALA A 71 -11.89 14.07 1.10
CA ALA A 71 -13.19 14.70 1.22
C ALA A 71 -13.11 16.07 1.91
N THR A 72 -12.16 16.27 2.82
CA THR A 72 -12.08 17.47 3.67
C THR A 72 -11.03 18.49 3.24
N ARG A 73 -10.18 18.16 2.25
CA ARG A 73 -9.05 19.00 1.79
C ARG A 73 -9.40 20.48 1.56
N HIS A 74 -10.62 20.77 1.10
CA HIS A 74 -11.08 22.11 0.76
C HIS A 74 -12.24 22.58 1.66
N ILE A 75 -12.47 21.91 2.78
CA ILE A 75 -13.58 22.17 3.70
C ILE A 75 -13.02 22.37 5.12
N PRO A 76 -12.71 23.62 5.51
CA PRO A 76 -12.11 23.92 6.81
C PRO A 76 -13.06 23.57 7.96
N ASP A 77 -14.31 23.95 7.80
CA ASP A 77 -15.40 23.77 8.76
C ASP A 77 -15.72 22.27 8.98
N PRO A 78 -15.47 21.73 10.18
CA PRO A 78 -15.74 20.34 10.52
C PRO A 78 -17.19 19.89 10.27
N GLU A 79 -18.16 20.77 10.49
CA GLU A 79 -19.59 20.43 10.35
C GLU A 79 -19.99 20.21 8.88
N ARG A 80 -19.19 20.74 7.94
CA ARG A 80 -19.43 20.68 6.50
C ARG A 80 -18.64 19.58 5.79
N ARG A 81 -17.77 18.86 6.50
CA ARG A 81 -16.85 17.83 5.95
C ARG A 81 -17.55 16.63 5.30
N GLY A 82 -18.86 16.46 5.52
CA GLY A 82 -19.67 15.44 4.87
C GLY A 82 -19.44 14.04 5.44
N ARG A 83 -19.70 13.02 4.63
CA ARG A 83 -19.64 11.61 5.03
C ARG A 83 -18.98 10.76 3.96
N PHE A 84 -18.33 9.69 4.37
CA PHE A 84 -17.94 8.58 3.50
C PHE A 84 -18.77 7.33 3.84
N ARG A 85 -18.73 6.33 2.96
CA ARG A 85 -19.41 5.06 3.16
C ARG A 85 -18.38 3.94 3.18
N LEU A 86 -18.35 3.18 4.26
CA LEU A 86 -17.63 1.91 4.40
C LEU A 86 -18.54 0.77 3.91
N LYS A 87 -17.99 -0.15 3.13
CA LYS A 87 -18.65 -1.38 2.70
C LYS A 87 -17.68 -2.54 2.89
N VAL A 88 -18.16 -3.62 3.51
CA VAL A 88 -17.44 -4.88 3.68
C VAL A 88 -18.25 -5.95 2.99
N GLU A 89 -17.64 -6.70 2.10
CA GLU A 89 -18.27 -7.77 1.34
C GLU A 89 -17.48 -9.06 1.53
N ARG A 90 -18.15 -10.20 1.48
CA ARG A 90 -17.54 -11.54 1.48
C ARG A 90 -17.79 -12.25 0.13
N PRO A 91 -17.10 -11.87 -0.97
CA PRO A 91 -17.31 -12.48 -2.28
C PRO A 91 -17.05 -13.99 -2.34
N SER A 92 -16.34 -14.56 -1.37
CA SER A 92 -16.22 -16.00 -1.20
C SER A 92 -15.94 -16.33 0.26
N ASP A 93 -15.95 -17.62 0.60
CA ASP A 93 -15.68 -18.07 1.96
C ASP A 93 -14.34 -17.59 2.53
N HIS A 94 -13.38 -17.22 1.68
CA HIS A 94 -11.99 -16.92 2.04
C HIS A 94 -11.49 -15.60 1.48
N LEU A 95 -12.41 -14.76 0.98
CA LEU A 95 -12.09 -13.46 0.39
C LEU A 95 -13.01 -12.41 0.97
N VAL A 96 -12.42 -11.34 1.49
CA VAL A 96 -13.14 -10.16 1.98
C VAL A 96 -12.73 -8.97 1.14
N ARG A 97 -13.70 -8.16 0.73
CA ARG A 97 -13.48 -6.87 0.09
C ARG A 97 -13.91 -5.74 1.02
N ILE A 98 -13.01 -4.80 1.28
CA ILE A 98 -13.27 -3.59 2.06
C ILE A 98 -13.23 -2.42 1.10
N SER A 99 -14.27 -1.59 1.10
CA SER A 99 -14.39 -0.45 0.21
C SER A 99 -14.79 0.81 0.97
N THR A 100 -14.18 1.94 0.62
CA THR A 100 -14.63 3.27 1.04
C THR A 100 -15.10 4.06 -0.16
N PHE A 101 -16.23 4.74 -0.02
CA PHE A 101 -16.78 5.63 -1.03
C PHE A 101 -16.91 7.04 -0.49
N ASP A 102 -16.41 8.01 -1.23
CA ASP A 102 -16.48 9.43 -0.88
C ASP A 102 -16.80 10.27 -2.12
N ARG A 103 -17.17 11.55 -1.90
CA ARG A 103 -17.57 12.47 -2.97
C ARG A 103 -16.41 13.19 -3.66
N SER A 104 -15.17 12.96 -3.22
CA SER A 104 -13.98 13.56 -3.81
C SER A 104 -13.58 12.83 -5.08
N ARG A 105 -13.36 13.60 -6.15
CA ARG A 105 -12.87 13.11 -7.45
C ARG A 105 -11.34 12.94 -7.48
N THR A 106 -10.64 13.31 -6.42
CA THR A 106 -9.19 13.16 -6.32
C THR A 106 -8.82 11.68 -6.22
N ILE A 107 -8.10 11.18 -7.23
CA ILE A 107 -7.59 9.81 -7.27
C ILE A 107 -6.28 9.76 -6.45
N PRO A 108 -6.18 8.89 -5.43
CA PRO A 108 -4.94 8.71 -4.70
C PRO A 108 -3.87 8.14 -5.61
N ARG A 109 -2.65 8.66 -5.48
CA ARG A 109 -1.48 8.10 -6.14
C ARG A 109 -0.72 7.25 -5.13
N ILE A 110 -0.18 6.13 -5.59
CA ILE A 110 0.88 5.45 -4.84
C ILE A 110 2.10 6.37 -4.91
N ILE A 111 2.59 6.80 -3.76
CA ILE A 111 3.81 7.60 -3.65
C ILE A 111 4.82 6.73 -2.92
N GLU A 112 6.04 6.63 -3.45
CA GLU A 112 7.17 6.11 -2.68
C GLU A 112 7.51 7.16 -1.61
N ALA A 113 6.88 7.00 -0.45
CA ALA A 113 7.11 7.87 0.69
C ALA A 113 8.48 7.54 1.29
N SER A 114 9.33 8.56 1.49
CA SER A 114 10.62 8.38 2.17
C SER A 114 10.42 7.84 3.60
N GLU A 115 11.48 7.27 4.19
CA GLU A 115 11.47 6.76 5.57
C GLU A 115 11.11 7.82 6.62
N THR A 116 11.17 9.10 6.27
CA THR A 116 10.77 10.24 7.12
C THR A 116 9.44 10.88 6.73
N ALA A 117 8.81 10.47 5.62
CA ALA A 117 7.57 11.07 5.16
C ALA A 117 6.37 10.66 6.02
N GLU A 118 5.76 11.63 6.70
CA GLU A 118 4.56 11.47 7.52
C GLU A 118 3.27 11.24 6.70
N SER A 119 3.31 11.41 5.38
CA SER A 119 2.15 11.26 4.52
C SER A 119 2.50 10.53 3.21
N GLY A 120 1.53 9.81 2.63
CA GLY A 120 1.71 9.10 1.35
C GLY A 120 1.97 7.59 1.47
N ARG A 121 2.13 7.07 2.69
CA ARG A 121 2.33 5.62 2.94
C ARG A 121 1.07 4.78 2.83
N GLY A 122 -0.11 5.36 3.01
CA GLY A 122 -1.33 4.57 3.20
C GLY A 122 -1.68 3.65 2.04
N MET A 123 -1.52 4.09 0.79
CA MET A 123 -1.74 3.21 -0.36
C MET A 123 -0.64 2.16 -0.55
N ALA A 124 0.59 2.43 -0.10
CA ALA A 124 1.67 1.43 -0.09
C ALA A 124 1.41 0.34 0.95
N VAL A 125 0.88 0.70 2.12
CA VAL A 125 0.43 -0.25 3.14
C VAL A 125 -0.70 -1.11 2.58
N VAL A 126 -1.72 -0.51 1.97
CA VAL A 126 -2.82 -1.26 1.33
C VAL A 126 -2.30 -2.20 0.25
N ASP A 127 -1.37 -1.76 -0.59
CA ASP A 127 -0.74 -2.61 -1.62
C ASP A 127 0.00 -3.81 -1.03
N ALA A 128 0.69 -3.62 0.09
CA ALA A 128 1.46 -4.68 0.75
C ALA A 128 0.60 -5.75 1.43
N VAL A 129 -0.55 -5.36 2.01
CA VAL A 129 -1.39 -6.27 2.81
C VAL A 129 -2.59 -6.84 2.05
N SER A 130 -2.92 -6.28 0.88
CA SER A 130 -4.04 -6.75 0.07
C SER A 130 -3.58 -7.68 -1.05
N CYS A 131 -4.38 -8.69 -1.38
CA CYS A 131 -4.13 -9.53 -2.56
C CYS A 131 -4.47 -8.79 -3.86
N ARG A 132 -5.45 -7.88 -3.80
CA ARG A 132 -5.87 -6.97 -4.88
C ARG A 132 -6.44 -5.71 -4.27
N TRP A 133 -6.26 -4.60 -4.95
CA TRP A 133 -6.99 -3.38 -4.65
C TRP A 133 -7.21 -2.60 -5.95
N GLY A 134 -8.10 -1.62 -5.89
CA GLY A 134 -8.39 -0.79 -7.04
C GLY A 134 -9.23 0.41 -6.70
N ILE A 135 -9.51 1.18 -7.75
CA ILE A 135 -10.31 2.40 -7.69
C ILE A 135 -11.45 2.23 -8.67
N ASP A 136 -12.64 2.59 -8.23
CA ASP A 136 -13.89 2.56 -9.00
C ASP A 136 -14.42 4.00 -9.08
N PRO A 137 -14.02 4.76 -10.12
CA PRO A 137 -14.52 6.13 -10.32
C PRO A 137 -16.03 6.14 -10.45
N LYS A 138 -16.69 7.07 -9.76
CA LYS A 138 -18.15 7.25 -9.81
C LYS A 138 -18.49 8.64 -10.33
N PRO A 139 -19.65 8.82 -10.99
CA PRO A 139 -20.10 10.17 -11.41
C PRO A 139 -20.13 11.18 -10.24
N TRP A 140 -20.41 10.69 -9.04
CA TRP A 140 -20.53 11.46 -7.79
C TRP A 140 -19.26 11.46 -6.91
N GLY A 141 -18.16 10.81 -7.32
CA GLY A 141 -16.96 10.69 -6.49
C GLY A 141 -16.11 9.49 -6.87
N LYS A 142 -15.68 8.70 -5.88
CA LYS A 142 -14.91 7.47 -6.10
C LYS A 142 -15.21 6.41 -5.06
N GLY A 143 -15.02 5.15 -5.43
CA GLY A 143 -14.80 4.04 -4.52
C GLY A 143 -13.33 3.62 -4.56
N ILE A 144 -12.74 3.34 -3.41
CA ILE A 144 -11.45 2.65 -3.32
C ILE A 144 -11.70 1.37 -2.55
N TRP A 145 -11.17 0.27 -3.05
CA TRP A 145 -11.41 -1.04 -2.48
C TRP A 145 -10.11 -1.83 -2.40
N ALA A 146 -10.03 -2.71 -1.41
CA ALA A 146 -8.93 -3.66 -1.26
C ALA A 146 -9.48 -5.00 -0.75
N GLU A 147 -8.79 -6.07 -1.08
CA GLU A 147 -9.17 -7.44 -0.78
C GLU A 147 -8.11 -8.15 0.04
N CYS A 148 -8.52 -8.79 1.13
CA CYS A 148 -7.69 -9.71 1.91
C CYS A 148 -8.30 -11.12 1.86
N ALA A 149 -7.44 -12.13 1.97
CA ALA A 149 -7.81 -13.51 1.79
C ALA A 149 -7.10 -14.41 2.79
N THR A 150 -7.77 -15.50 3.20
CA THR A 150 -7.21 -16.40 4.22
C THR A 150 -5.84 -16.93 3.76
N PRO A 151 -4.82 -16.91 4.64
CA PRO A 151 -3.47 -17.36 4.29
C PRO A 151 -3.48 -18.75 3.62
N GLY A 152 -2.73 -18.89 2.53
CA GLY A 152 -2.59 -20.16 1.80
C GLY A 152 -3.74 -20.52 0.85
N ARG A 153 -4.86 -19.78 0.82
CA ARG A 153 -6.01 -20.05 -0.08
C ARG A 153 -6.10 -19.14 -1.30
N LEU A 154 -5.51 -17.96 -1.21
CA LEU A 154 -5.12 -17.14 -2.35
C LEU A 154 -3.68 -16.74 -2.02
N ALA A 155 -2.70 -17.18 -2.82
CA ALA A 155 -1.33 -16.72 -2.63
C ALA A 155 -1.36 -15.20 -2.50
N PRO A 156 -0.69 -14.59 -1.49
CA PRO A 156 -0.56 -13.15 -1.46
C PRO A 156 -0.03 -12.75 -2.83
N GLY A 157 -0.86 -12.00 -3.57
CA GLY A 157 -0.51 -11.50 -4.88
C GLY A 157 0.85 -10.87 -4.71
N ARG A 158 1.84 -11.44 -5.40
CA ARG A 158 3.26 -11.09 -5.39
C ARG A 158 3.52 -9.68 -4.82
N PRO A 159 4.34 -9.53 -3.77
CA PRO A 159 4.63 -8.22 -3.18
C PRO A 159 5.07 -7.22 -4.23
N TRP A 160 4.80 -5.94 -3.97
CA TRP A 160 4.93 -4.72 -4.78
C TRP A 160 6.02 -4.69 -5.90
N GLY A 161 7.15 -5.39 -5.75
CA GLY A 161 8.23 -5.46 -6.75
C GLY A 161 7.97 -6.44 -7.91
N LEU A 162 7.21 -7.52 -7.69
CA LEU A 162 7.07 -8.61 -8.66
C LEU A 162 5.88 -8.48 -9.62
N ARG A 163 5.03 -7.44 -9.44
CA ARG A 163 3.96 -7.08 -10.39
C ARG A 163 4.34 -5.89 -11.31
N ARG A 164 5.42 -5.17 -10.98
CA ARG A 164 5.95 -4.03 -11.78
C ARG A 164 7.09 -4.41 -12.72
N LEU A 165 7.80 -5.49 -12.44
CA LEU A 165 8.63 -6.12 -13.45
C LEU A 165 7.67 -6.79 -14.45
N GLY A 166 7.59 -6.28 -15.67
CA GLY A 166 7.32 -7.16 -16.82
C GLY A 166 8.31 -8.34 -16.80
N PRO A 167 8.17 -9.37 -17.65
CA PRO A 167 9.31 -10.28 -17.83
C PRO A 167 10.55 -9.39 -18.00
N TYR A 168 11.56 -9.59 -17.14
CA TYR A 168 12.84 -8.93 -17.32
C TYR A 168 13.14 -9.13 -18.80
N PRO A 169 13.38 -8.07 -19.61
CA PRO A 169 13.77 -8.31 -20.99
C PRO A 169 14.86 -9.36 -20.87
N THR A 170 14.67 -10.53 -21.52
CA THR A 170 15.71 -11.56 -21.59
C THR A 170 16.96 -10.76 -21.84
N ALA A 171 17.85 -10.72 -20.84
CA ALA A 171 18.99 -9.83 -20.87
C ALA A 171 19.53 -10.03 -22.28
N ALA A 172 19.47 -8.98 -23.11
CA ALA A 172 20.13 -9.07 -24.39
C ALA A 172 21.51 -9.55 -23.99
N GLU A 173 21.96 -10.70 -24.53
CA GLU A 173 23.34 -11.09 -24.38
C GLU A 173 24.12 -10.02 -25.11
N VAL A 174 24.36 -8.92 -24.40
CA VAL A 174 25.39 -7.96 -24.75
C VAL A 174 26.64 -8.76 -24.46
N PRO A 175 27.45 -9.12 -25.48
CA PRO A 175 28.69 -9.84 -25.25
C PRO A 175 29.48 -9.01 -24.25
N PHE A 176 29.60 -9.54 -23.04
CA PHE A 176 29.95 -8.77 -21.86
C PHE A 176 31.36 -8.19 -22.01
N THR A 177 31.51 -6.95 -21.58
CA THR A 177 32.78 -6.35 -21.21
C THR A 177 33.10 -6.82 -19.79
N THR A 178 34.19 -7.55 -19.56
CA THR A 178 34.59 -7.92 -18.18
C THR A 178 35.16 -6.70 -17.48
N VAL A 179 34.69 -6.41 -16.26
CA VAL A 179 35.27 -5.38 -15.40
C VAL A 179 36.19 -6.03 -14.39
N THR A 180 37.47 -5.70 -14.43
CA THR A 180 38.47 -6.12 -13.44
C THR A 180 38.93 -4.91 -12.64
N ILE A 181 39.05 -5.05 -11.32
CA ILE A 181 39.67 -3.99 -10.50
C ILE A 181 41.19 -4.12 -10.67
N ASP A 182 41.83 -3.03 -11.11
CA ASP A 182 43.28 -2.91 -11.07
C ASP A 182 43.73 -2.85 -9.61
N PRO A 183 44.59 -3.77 -9.14
CA PRO A 183 44.98 -3.84 -7.74
C PRO A 183 45.79 -2.61 -7.29
N ASP A 184 46.54 -1.98 -8.20
CA ASP A 184 47.43 -0.86 -7.89
C ASP A 184 46.68 0.47 -7.86
N THR A 185 45.75 0.68 -8.80
CA THR A 185 44.98 1.93 -8.88
C THR A 185 43.61 1.86 -8.21
N GLN A 186 43.14 0.66 -7.84
CA GLN A 186 41.78 0.41 -7.33
C GLN A 186 40.67 0.92 -8.27
N THR A 187 40.95 1.04 -9.57
CA THR A 187 39.97 1.48 -10.57
C THR A 187 39.44 0.31 -11.38
N GLY A 188 38.16 0.36 -11.74
CA GLY A 188 37.56 -0.62 -12.65
C GLY A 188 38.09 -0.47 -14.08
N VAL A 189 38.71 -1.52 -14.61
CA VAL A 189 39.18 -1.63 -15.98
C VAL A 189 38.19 -2.48 -16.77
N PHE A 190 37.65 -1.89 -17.83
CA PHE A 190 36.68 -2.51 -18.73
C PHE A 190 37.42 -3.19 -19.88
N ARG A 191 37.18 -4.49 -20.12
CA ARG A 191 37.80 -5.25 -21.21
C ARG A 191 36.76 -5.82 -22.15
N ASP A 192 36.95 -5.70 -23.46
CA ASP A 192 36.06 -6.29 -24.46
C ASP A 192 36.21 -7.82 -24.55
N HIS A 193 35.46 -8.44 -25.47
CA HIS A 193 35.51 -9.87 -25.75
C HIS A 193 36.88 -10.41 -26.22
N ALA A 194 37.77 -9.53 -26.71
CA ALA A 194 39.15 -9.85 -27.08
C ALA A 194 40.14 -9.63 -25.93
N GLY A 195 39.65 -9.19 -24.76
CA GLY A 195 40.46 -8.87 -23.58
C GLY A 195 41.15 -7.51 -23.64
N LEU A 196 40.86 -6.70 -24.66
CA LEU A 196 41.46 -5.37 -24.83
C LEU A 196 40.75 -4.36 -23.94
N VAL A 197 41.53 -3.45 -23.35
CA VAL A 197 40.99 -2.39 -22.48
C VAL A 197 40.15 -1.44 -23.34
N VAL A 198 38.90 -1.27 -22.94
CA VAL A 198 37.96 -0.33 -23.56
C VAL A 198 38.10 0.99 -22.83
N GLU A 199 38.62 2.02 -23.51
CA GLU A 199 38.52 3.38 -23.01
C GLU A 199 37.07 3.84 -23.07
N MET A 200 36.48 4.01 -21.90
CA MET A 200 35.13 4.55 -21.77
C MET A 200 35.30 6.08 -21.80
N GLY A 201 35.04 6.70 -22.96
CA GLY A 201 35.23 8.14 -23.17
C GLY A 201 34.53 9.01 -22.12
N ARG A 202 35.17 10.11 -21.69
CA ARG A 202 34.78 11.00 -20.56
C ARG A 202 33.28 11.03 -20.27
N HIS A 203 32.86 10.29 -19.24
CA HIS A 203 31.58 10.51 -18.58
C HIS A 203 31.84 11.49 -17.43
N GLY A 204 31.06 12.57 -17.34
CA GLY A 204 31.13 13.50 -16.23
C GLY A 204 30.71 12.80 -14.94
N THR A 205 31.66 12.34 -14.16
CA THR A 205 31.43 11.91 -12.77
C THR A 205 31.58 13.13 -11.89
N SER A 206 30.46 13.63 -11.36
CA SER A 206 30.47 14.55 -10.23
C SER A 206 31.11 13.85 -9.03
N SER A 207 32.30 14.29 -8.63
CA SER A 207 32.95 13.84 -7.40
C SER A 207 32.13 14.26 -6.19
N ALA A 208 31.45 13.31 -5.56
CA ALA A 208 30.97 13.50 -4.20
C ALA A 208 32.19 13.42 -3.26
N THR A 209 32.52 14.54 -2.61
CA THR A 209 33.52 14.60 -1.54
C THR A 209 33.17 13.59 -0.47
N SER A 210 33.98 12.55 -0.33
CA SER A 210 33.84 11.55 0.73
C SER A 210 33.94 12.22 2.10
N THR A 211 32.89 12.15 2.90
CA THR A 211 32.95 12.54 4.30
C THR A 211 33.83 11.53 5.04
N SER A 212 35.04 11.94 5.42
CA SER A 212 35.93 11.13 6.25
C SER A 212 35.30 10.90 7.62
N THR A 213 34.85 9.68 7.89
CA THR A 213 34.44 9.26 9.24
C THR A 213 35.69 8.82 10.01
N VAL A 214 36.17 9.63 10.95
CA VAL A 214 37.17 9.22 11.93
C VAL A 214 36.42 8.68 13.15
N THR A 215 36.48 7.38 13.38
CA THR A 215 35.94 6.77 14.61
C THR A 215 37.03 6.80 15.68
N ASN A 216 36.95 7.74 16.62
CA ASN A 216 37.75 7.71 17.84
C ASN A 216 37.19 6.63 18.79
N LEU A 217 38.08 5.83 19.38
CA LEU A 217 37.74 4.69 20.27
C LEU A 217 37.51 5.14 21.73
N ASP A 218 37.55 6.44 21.96
CA ASP A 218 37.45 7.11 23.24
C ASP A 218 36.24 8.05 23.22
N SER A 219 35.23 7.70 24.02
CA SER A 219 33.89 8.32 24.09
C SER A 219 33.85 9.78 24.54
N ARG A 220 34.47 10.69 23.79
CA ARG A 220 34.32 12.14 23.93
C ARG A 220 33.76 12.72 22.64
N ASN A 221 32.68 13.49 22.77
CA ASN A 221 32.03 14.16 21.65
C ASN A 221 32.91 15.32 21.16
N ASP A 222 33.32 15.29 19.90
CA ASP A 222 33.94 16.44 19.24
C ASP A 222 32.84 17.44 18.85
N ALA A 223 33.04 18.68 19.30
CA ALA A 223 32.21 19.82 18.98
C ALA A 223 32.73 20.50 17.71
N GLY A 224 31.82 20.72 16.74
CA GLY A 224 31.93 21.75 15.71
C GLY A 224 32.62 21.34 14.41
N SER A 225 31.86 21.40 13.31
CA SER A 225 32.40 21.89 12.04
C SER A 225 31.31 22.67 11.30
N ASP A 226 31.50 23.99 11.23
CA ASP A 226 30.79 24.88 10.32
C ASP A 226 31.17 24.52 8.87
N GLN A 227 30.18 24.39 7.99
CA GLN A 227 30.42 24.32 6.55
C GLN A 227 29.95 25.63 5.91
N ASP A 228 30.93 26.48 5.58
CA ASP A 228 30.75 27.54 4.58
C ASP A 228 30.66 26.88 3.20
N SER A 229 29.52 27.06 2.55
CA SER A 229 29.32 26.68 1.16
C SER A 229 29.56 27.90 0.28
N GLN A 230 30.76 28.06 -0.27
CA GLN A 230 30.93 28.91 -1.46
C GLN A 230 30.63 28.09 -2.70
N GLN A 231 29.73 28.61 -3.51
CA GLN A 231 29.37 28.12 -4.84
C GLN A 231 29.78 29.22 -5.81
N ASP A 232 30.64 28.88 -6.79
CA ASP A 232 30.97 29.74 -7.94
C ASP A 232 29.75 29.98 -8.84
#